data_AF-A0AAP0JH22-F1
#
_entry.id   AF-A0AAP0JH22-F1
#
_cell.length_a   1.000
_cell.length_b   1.000
_cell.length_c   1.000
_cell.angle_alpha   90.00
_cell.angle_beta   90.00
_cell.angle_gamma   90.00
#
_symmetry.space_group_name_H-M   'P 1'
#
loop_
_entity.id
_entity.type
_entity.pdbx_description
1 polymer ?
#
loop_
_entity_poly.entity_id
_entity_poly.type
_entity_poly.pdbx_seq_one_letter_code
_entity_poly.pdbx_strand_id
1 'polypeptide(L)'
;METPSMTLESLVTMELRIFWPEQWSETALCAVSTSRSSGMARVRVAWVAWVINPTRKGMVGSQALIAFQQTNGFTKAYTSPVGSYRTNLEQGNLSFPVQNLDAEFVNNEIVIYATLGLPENLTTVTQVWQEGPLDGDTPLMHRMAAANRQSIGTVDFKTKKIGKTPTGAADPRLKRKNVHGVLNAVSWEILMPLGAIIARHMKAIRSAPLWFYLHIACQTSGYAIGNAGWATGMKIGSGSPARNNPHRNIGITLFTLATLSGM
;
A
#
# COMPACT_ATOMS: atom_id res chain seq x y z
N MET A 1 46.99 0.64 -6.89
CA MET A 1 45.61 0.24 -6.55
C MET A 1 44.80 1.51 -6.56
N GLU A 2 44.33 1.89 -7.75
CA GLU A 2 43.65 3.17 -7.97
C GLU A 2 42.23 3.09 -7.39
N THR A 3 41.93 3.96 -6.45
CA THR A 3 40.56 4.26 -6.04
C THR A 3 39.83 4.87 -7.25
N PRO A 4 38.70 4.31 -7.70
CA PRO A 4 37.97 4.89 -8.83
C PRO A 4 37.51 6.30 -8.43
N SER A 5 37.96 7.31 -9.17
CA SER A 5 37.52 8.69 -9.01
C SER A 5 36.04 8.77 -9.40
N MET A 6 35.14 8.89 -8.41
CA MET A 6 33.75 9.26 -8.68
C MET A 6 33.74 10.70 -9.20
N THR A 7 33.34 10.88 -10.45
CA THR A 7 33.14 12.20 -11.07
C THR A 7 31.96 12.91 -10.40
N LEU A 8 32.06 14.23 -10.25
CA LEU A 8 31.05 15.08 -9.59
C LEU A 8 29.63 14.98 -10.22
N GLU A 9 29.51 14.41 -11.42
CA GLU A 9 28.24 14.16 -12.11
C GLU A 9 27.43 12.97 -11.56
N SER A 10 28.02 12.14 -10.69
CA SER A 10 27.38 10.95 -10.09
C SER A 10 26.78 11.19 -8.70
N LEU A 11 26.96 12.40 -8.14
CA LEU A 11 26.46 12.77 -6.83
C LEU A 11 25.09 13.42 -6.96
N VAL A 12 24.08 12.83 -6.32
CA VAL A 12 22.76 13.44 -6.21
C VAL A 12 22.59 13.94 -4.78
N THR A 13 22.54 15.26 -4.63
CA THR A 13 22.10 15.89 -3.38
C THR A 13 20.58 15.89 -3.35
N MET A 14 20.00 15.31 -2.30
CA MET A 14 18.56 15.26 -2.11
C MET A 14 18.20 15.89 -0.76
N GLU A 15 17.20 16.75 -0.80
CA GLU A 15 16.53 17.29 0.39
C GLU A 15 15.19 16.59 0.54
N LEU A 16 15.09 15.63 1.44
CA LEU A 16 13.83 14.93 1.68
C LEU A 16 13.07 15.62 2.82
N ARG A 17 11.93 16.24 2.49
CA ARG A 17 11.04 16.84 3.48
C ARG A 17 9.85 15.91 3.76
N ILE A 18 9.71 15.46 5.00
CA ILE A 18 8.60 14.58 5.42
C ILE A 18 7.55 15.40 6.16
N PHE A 19 6.38 15.58 5.53
CA PHE A 19 5.31 16.46 6.01
C PHE A 19 4.26 15.69 6.82
N TRP A 20 3.78 16.30 7.90
CA TRP A 20 2.51 15.93 8.53
C TRP A 20 1.41 16.83 7.95
N PRO A 21 0.34 16.30 7.33
CA PRO A 21 -0.45 17.08 6.38
C PRO A 21 -1.29 18.20 7.02
N GLU A 22 -1.24 19.39 6.42
CA GLU A 22 -2.44 20.23 6.22
C GLU A 22 -2.48 21.02 4.89
N GLN A 23 -1.38 21.19 4.14
CA GLN A 23 -1.42 21.87 2.82
C GLN A 23 -0.43 21.25 1.81
N TRP A 24 -0.85 21.17 0.55
CA TRP A 24 -0.07 20.62 -0.58
C TRP A 24 0.69 21.75 -1.29
N SER A 25 2.00 21.62 -1.51
CA SER A 25 2.75 22.45 -2.48
C SER A 25 3.80 21.63 -3.25
N GLU A 26 4.08 22.05 -4.49
CA GLU A 26 4.68 21.24 -5.57
C GLU A 26 6.22 21.26 -5.66
N THR A 27 6.96 21.63 -4.61
CA THR A 27 8.40 21.96 -4.75
C THR A 27 9.40 21.17 -3.90
N ALA A 28 9.04 20.03 -3.30
CA ALA A 28 9.99 19.20 -2.55
C ALA A 28 10.09 17.76 -3.08
N LEU A 29 11.32 17.22 -3.11
CA LEU A 29 11.60 15.79 -3.25
C LEU A 29 10.72 15.00 -2.26
N CYS A 30 10.01 14.00 -2.78
CA CYS A 30 8.76 13.48 -2.24
C CYS A 30 8.69 13.27 -0.72
N ALA A 31 7.69 13.94 -0.14
CA ALA A 31 7.17 13.75 1.20
C ALA A 31 6.68 12.33 1.53
N VAL A 32 7.01 11.90 2.74
CA VAL A 32 6.29 10.86 3.48
C VAL A 32 5.13 11.55 4.20
N SER A 33 3.92 11.01 4.08
CA SER A 33 2.72 11.48 4.78
C SER A 33 2.08 10.29 5.51
N THR A 34 1.71 10.48 6.77
CA THR A 34 0.53 9.82 7.32
C THR A 34 -0.31 10.81 8.14
N SER A 35 -1.63 10.62 8.12
CA SER A 35 -2.61 11.43 8.84
C SER A 35 -2.70 11.02 10.31
N ARG A 36 -2.80 11.99 11.23
CA ARG A 36 -3.31 11.72 12.58
C ARG A 36 -4.54 12.57 12.86
N SER A 37 -5.64 11.90 13.20
CA SER A 37 -6.87 12.51 13.70
C SER A 37 -6.61 13.24 15.02
N SER A 38 -7.20 14.42 15.12
CA SER A 38 -7.18 15.36 16.23
C SER A 38 -7.57 14.73 17.58
N GLY A 39 -6.96 15.25 18.65
CA GLY A 39 -7.40 15.02 20.03
C GLY A 39 -6.47 14.16 20.89
N MET A 40 -5.25 14.64 21.15
CA MET A 40 -4.56 14.55 22.46
C MET A 40 -3.10 15.01 22.28
N ALA A 41 -2.73 16.05 23.03
CA ALA A 41 -1.37 16.54 23.14
C ALA A 41 -0.41 15.42 23.58
N ARG A 42 0.44 15.00 22.64
CA ARG A 42 1.82 14.51 22.80
C ARG A 42 2.32 14.14 21.40
N VAL A 43 3.19 14.98 20.85
CA VAL A 43 4.05 14.64 19.71
C VAL A 43 4.78 13.36 20.11
N ARG A 44 4.28 12.20 19.65
CA ARG A 44 4.95 10.93 19.92
C ARG A 44 5.97 10.78 18.83
N VAL A 45 7.21 11.01 19.24
CA VAL A 45 8.45 10.73 18.52
C VAL A 45 8.28 9.45 17.70
N ALA A 46 8.27 9.59 16.38
CA ALA A 46 8.26 8.50 15.44
C ALA A 46 9.59 8.54 14.68
N TRP A 47 10.12 7.37 14.34
CA TRP A 47 11.15 7.31 13.33
C TRP A 47 10.52 7.40 11.96
N VAL A 48 11.26 7.99 11.04
CA VAL A 48 10.95 8.06 9.62
C VAL A 48 12.05 7.40 8.83
N ALA A 49 11.66 6.76 7.73
CA ALA A 49 12.57 6.10 6.83
C ALA A 49 12.25 6.46 5.40
N TRP A 50 13.29 6.83 4.65
CA TRP A 50 13.25 6.85 3.20
C TRP A 50 14.29 5.92 2.65
N VAL A 51 13.91 5.19 1.61
CA VAL A 51 14.56 3.94 1.31
C VAL A 51 14.59 3.74 -0.18
N ILE A 52 15.74 3.37 -0.72
CA ILE A 52 15.85 2.91 -2.11
C ILE A 52 16.15 1.43 -2.15
N ASN A 53 15.48 0.72 -3.06
CA ASN A 53 15.74 -0.68 -3.33
C ASN A 53 16.29 -0.82 -4.75
N PRO A 54 17.63 -0.98 -4.90
CA PRO A 54 18.24 -1.08 -6.22
C PRO A 54 18.05 -2.45 -6.88
N THR A 55 17.60 -3.46 -6.13
CA THR A 55 17.55 -4.86 -6.61
C THR A 55 16.13 -5.40 -6.81
N ARG A 56 15.16 -4.91 -6.04
CA ARG A 56 13.80 -5.46 -5.98
C ARG A 56 12.75 -4.36 -5.80
N LYS A 57 11.48 -4.72 -6.03
CA LYS A 57 10.34 -3.87 -5.69
C LYS A 57 9.86 -4.22 -4.28
N GLY A 58 9.91 -3.27 -3.35
CA GLY A 58 9.41 -3.42 -1.97
C GLY A 58 10.49 -3.28 -0.89
N MET A 59 10.13 -3.66 0.34
CA MET A 59 10.91 -3.40 1.55
C MET A 59 12.13 -4.31 1.76
N VAL A 60 12.17 -5.52 1.19
CA VAL A 60 13.29 -6.45 1.41
C VAL A 60 14.38 -6.22 0.37
N GLY A 61 15.63 -6.06 0.82
CA GLY A 61 16.76 -5.64 -0.02
C GLY A 61 16.90 -4.11 -0.14
N SER A 62 16.08 -3.40 0.62
CA SER A 62 16.06 -1.96 0.71
C SER A 62 17.26 -1.41 1.47
N GLN A 63 17.66 -0.19 1.11
CA GLN A 63 18.77 0.53 1.71
C GLN A 63 18.24 1.87 2.23
N ALA A 64 18.14 1.98 3.55
CA ALA A 64 17.34 2.99 4.22
C ALA A 64 18.20 4.11 4.81
N LEU A 65 17.69 5.34 4.69
CA LEU A 65 18.05 6.48 5.52
C LEU A 65 16.98 6.59 6.61
N ILE A 66 17.40 6.49 7.86
CA ILE A 66 16.53 6.55 9.03
C ILE A 66 16.81 7.85 9.77
N ALA A 67 15.76 8.52 10.22
CA ALA A 67 15.88 9.66 11.11
C ALA A 67 14.81 9.67 12.20
N PHE A 68 15.17 10.18 13.37
CA PHE A 68 14.25 10.44 14.48
C PHE A 68 14.83 11.43 15.47
N GLN A 69 13.95 12.08 16.24
CA GLN A 69 14.37 12.87 17.39
C GLN A 69 14.63 11.95 18.58
N GLN A 70 15.80 12.03 19.17
CA GLN A 70 16.16 11.29 20.38
C GLN A 70 15.51 11.89 21.61
N THR A 71 15.44 11.10 22.69
CA THR A 71 14.95 11.52 24.01
C THR A 71 15.72 12.71 24.61
N ASN A 72 16.96 12.95 24.16
CA ASN A 72 17.79 14.10 24.54
C ASN A 72 17.48 15.38 23.73
N GLY A 73 16.54 15.34 22.79
CA GLY A 73 16.12 16.46 21.95
C GLY A 73 16.89 16.63 20.63
N PHE A 74 18.04 15.97 20.48
CA PHE A 74 18.80 15.98 19.22
C PHE A 74 18.15 15.09 18.16
N THR A 75 18.36 15.43 16.89
CA THR A 75 17.89 14.59 15.77
C THR A 75 19.02 13.68 15.34
N LYS A 76 18.73 12.39 15.20
CA LYS A 76 19.70 11.38 14.75
C LYS A 76 19.34 10.94 13.34
N ALA A 77 20.32 10.91 12.45
CA ALA A 77 20.23 10.31 11.13
C ALA A 77 21.28 9.21 10.96
N TYR A 78 20.92 8.10 10.32
CA TYR A 78 21.88 7.04 9.99
C TYR A 78 21.34 6.13 8.87
N THR A 79 22.23 5.32 8.31
CA THR A 79 21.90 4.34 7.28
C THR A 79 21.60 2.96 7.86
N SER A 80 20.65 2.23 7.26
CA SER A 80 20.33 0.86 7.66
C SER A 80 20.02 -0.04 6.45
N PRO A 81 20.74 -1.17 6.28
CA PRO A 81 20.40 -2.17 5.27
C PRO A 81 19.23 -3.05 5.74
N VAL A 82 18.14 -3.08 4.97
CA VAL A 82 16.93 -3.85 5.29
C VAL A 82 16.88 -5.15 4.50
N GLY A 83 17.50 -6.19 5.06
CA GLY A 83 17.57 -7.52 4.45
C GLY A 83 16.35 -8.42 4.71
N SER A 84 15.49 -8.08 5.67
CA SER A 84 14.32 -8.90 6.02
C SER A 84 13.20 -8.09 6.66
N TYR A 85 12.02 -8.71 6.81
CA TYR A 85 10.91 -8.13 7.58
C TYR A 85 11.14 -8.08 9.09
N ARG A 86 12.13 -8.84 9.60
CA ARG A 86 12.50 -8.87 11.02
C ARG A 86 13.70 -7.96 11.27
N THR A 87 13.61 -6.71 10.81
CA THR A 87 14.66 -5.71 11.02
C THR A 87 14.36 -4.88 12.25
N ASN A 88 15.39 -4.54 13.02
CA ASN A 88 15.34 -3.53 14.08
C ASN A 88 15.90 -2.18 13.59
N LEU A 89 16.06 -2.03 12.26
CA LEU A 89 16.69 -0.87 11.63
C LEU A 89 18.09 -0.59 12.22
N GLU A 90 18.88 -1.64 12.38
CA GLU A 90 20.24 -1.52 12.90
C GLU A 90 21.10 -0.67 11.96
N GLN A 91 21.97 0.16 12.54
CA GLN A 91 22.87 1.00 11.76
C GLN A 91 23.86 0.12 11.00
N GLY A 92 24.00 0.39 9.71
CA GLY A 92 24.90 -0.38 8.84
C GLY A 92 25.17 0.30 7.52
N ASN A 93 26.19 -0.19 6.83
CA ASN A 93 26.62 0.37 5.56
C ASN A 93 25.67 -0.02 4.42
N LEU A 94 25.53 0.90 3.47
CA LEU A 94 24.80 0.71 2.22
C LEU A 94 25.76 0.24 1.11
N SER A 95 25.22 -0.31 0.03
CA SER A 95 25.99 -0.73 -1.15
C SER A 95 26.47 0.45 -1.99
N PHE A 96 26.05 1.67 -1.67
CA PHE A 96 26.50 2.92 -2.27
C PHE A 96 26.91 3.89 -1.16
N PRO A 97 27.90 4.75 -1.39
CA PRO A 97 28.30 5.74 -0.40
C PRO A 97 27.19 6.77 -0.15
N VAL A 98 27.01 7.10 1.12
CA VAL A 98 26.16 8.21 1.58
C VAL A 98 27.05 9.21 2.30
N GLN A 99 27.02 10.47 1.86
CA GLN A 99 27.80 11.56 2.43
C GLN A 99 26.86 12.64 2.94
N ASN A 100 27.35 13.50 3.85
CA ASN A 100 26.58 14.62 4.41
C ASN A 100 25.20 14.19 4.93
N LEU A 101 25.14 13.01 5.57
CA LEU A 101 23.89 12.52 6.16
C LEU A 101 23.63 13.28 7.45
N ASP A 102 22.54 14.02 7.47
CA ASP A 102 22.07 14.74 8.64
C ASP A 102 20.54 14.77 8.66
N ALA A 103 19.96 15.12 9.79
CA ALA A 103 18.52 15.36 9.88
C ALA A 103 18.18 16.43 10.90
N GLU A 104 17.10 17.15 10.63
CA GLU A 104 16.58 18.20 11.49
C GLU A 104 15.10 17.97 11.79
N PHE A 105 14.69 18.29 13.00
CA PHE A 105 13.29 18.32 13.40
C PHE A 105 12.81 19.77 13.49
N VAL A 106 12.01 20.21 12.52
CA VAL A 106 11.54 21.60 12.40
C VAL A 106 10.05 21.58 12.03
N ASN A 107 9.25 22.46 12.63
CA ASN A 107 7.80 22.58 12.33
C ASN A 107 7.02 21.25 12.42
N ASN A 108 7.41 20.37 13.35
CA ASN A 108 6.83 19.03 13.49
C ASN A 108 7.09 18.11 12.28
N GLU A 109 8.17 18.37 11.54
CA GLU A 109 8.64 17.61 10.39
C GLU A 109 10.06 17.14 10.64
N ILE A 110 10.40 15.96 10.10
CA ILE A 110 11.78 15.50 10.03
C ILE A 110 12.26 15.73 8.60
N VAL A 111 13.34 16.47 8.46
CA VAL A 111 14.02 16.69 7.18
C VAL A 111 15.30 15.88 7.19
N ILE A 112 15.52 15.06 6.16
CA ILE A 112 16.77 14.30 6.00
C ILE A 112 17.57 14.92 4.85
N TYR A 113 18.81 15.26 5.15
CA TYR A 113 19.80 15.72 4.18
C TYR A 113 20.77 14.59 3.90
N ALA A 114 21.00 14.29 2.62
CA ALA A 114 21.98 13.29 2.22
C ALA A 114 22.49 13.53 0.79
N THR A 115 23.74 13.17 0.55
CA THR A 115 24.34 13.05 -0.78
C THR A 115 24.57 11.58 -1.09
N LEU A 116 23.91 11.07 -2.13
CA LEU A 116 24.00 9.67 -2.54
C LEU A 116 24.99 9.54 -3.71
N GLY A 117 26.02 8.69 -3.57
CA GLY A 117 26.90 8.32 -4.67
C GLY A 117 26.38 7.09 -5.40
N LEU A 118 25.45 7.29 -6.31
CA LEU A 118 24.78 6.19 -7.00
C LEU A 118 25.61 5.71 -8.21
N PRO A 119 25.59 4.41 -8.55
CA PRO A 119 26.24 3.91 -9.76
C PRO A 119 25.62 4.55 -11.02
N GLU A 120 26.43 4.90 -12.04
CA GLU A 120 25.96 5.56 -13.27
C GLU A 120 24.86 4.78 -14.03
N ASN A 121 24.86 3.46 -13.88
CA ASN A 121 23.88 2.56 -14.51
C ASN A 121 22.52 2.55 -13.78
N LEU A 122 22.42 3.17 -12.61
CA LEU A 122 21.23 3.14 -11.76
C LEU A 122 20.31 4.33 -12.08
N THR A 123 19.60 4.25 -13.21
CA THR A 123 18.79 5.37 -13.71
C THR A 123 17.47 5.55 -12.95
N THR A 124 16.79 4.44 -12.66
CA THR A 124 15.47 4.43 -12.04
C THR A 124 15.44 3.38 -10.94
N VAL A 125 15.05 3.77 -9.72
CA VAL A 125 14.93 2.88 -8.57
C VAL A 125 13.54 2.87 -7.99
N THR A 126 13.23 1.78 -7.30
CA THR A 126 12.06 1.76 -6.42
C THR A 126 12.43 2.46 -5.12
N GLN A 127 11.59 3.42 -4.72
CA GLN A 127 11.66 4.02 -3.39
C GLN A 127 10.52 3.47 -2.52
N VAL A 128 10.77 3.36 -1.23
CA VAL A 128 9.81 2.99 -0.20
C VAL A 128 9.98 3.98 0.95
N TRP A 129 8.89 4.30 1.63
CA TRP A 129 8.97 5.12 2.83
C TRP A 129 8.08 4.59 3.94
N GLN A 130 8.51 4.79 5.18
CA GLN A 130 7.76 4.36 6.35
C GLN A 130 7.98 5.32 7.52
N GLU A 131 7.08 5.20 8.48
CA GLU A 131 7.23 5.72 9.83
C GLU A 131 6.90 4.62 10.84
N GLY A 132 7.43 4.73 12.04
CA GLY A 132 7.08 3.82 13.11
C GLY A 132 7.33 4.36 14.50
N PRO A 133 6.81 3.65 15.52
CA PRO A 133 7.00 4.05 16.90
C PRO A 133 8.44 3.83 17.35
N LEU A 134 8.84 4.55 18.38
CA LEU A 134 10.10 4.36 19.10
C LEU A 134 9.83 3.79 20.50
N ASP A 135 10.75 2.96 20.97
CA ASP A 135 10.91 2.61 22.38
C ASP A 135 12.20 3.25 22.90
N GLY A 136 12.06 4.36 23.63
CA GLY A 136 13.16 5.29 23.88
C GLY A 136 13.74 5.81 22.57
N ASP A 137 15.01 5.49 22.30
CA ASP A 137 15.72 5.83 21.05
C ASP A 137 15.82 4.62 20.09
N THR A 138 15.03 3.56 20.31
CA THR A 138 15.09 2.33 19.49
C THR A 138 13.90 2.24 18.55
N PRO A 139 14.10 2.16 17.22
CA PRO A 139 13.02 1.96 16.26
C PRO A 139 12.26 0.65 16.47
N LEU A 140 10.94 0.74 16.53
CA LEU A 140 10.05 -0.43 16.53
C LEU A 140 9.44 -0.65 15.14
N MET A 141 8.86 -1.84 14.95
CA MET A 141 8.15 -2.19 13.72
C MET A 141 7.07 -1.16 13.36
N HIS A 142 7.07 -0.71 12.10
CA HIS A 142 6.03 0.16 11.57
C HIS A 142 4.66 -0.54 11.49
N ARG A 143 3.59 0.24 11.34
CA ARG A 143 2.23 -0.30 11.18
C ARG A 143 2.07 -1.00 9.83
N MET A 144 1.28 -2.07 9.78
CA MET A 144 1.00 -2.84 8.55
C MET A 144 -0.29 -2.39 7.84
N ALA A 145 -0.68 -1.12 8.01
CA ALA A 145 -1.87 -0.56 7.40
C ALA A 145 -1.78 -0.51 5.86
N ALA A 146 -2.91 -0.28 5.19
CA ALA A 146 -2.94 -0.18 3.74
C ALA A 146 -2.05 0.97 3.22
N ALA A 147 -2.10 2.13 3.90
CA ALA A 147 -1.28 3.29 3.57
C ALA A 147 0.23 2.94 3.60
N ASN A 148 0.72 2.37 4.71
CA ASN A 148 2.11 1.92 4.83
C ASN A 148 2.51 0.95 3.71
N ARG A 149 1.65 -0.01 3.36
CA ARG A 149 1.94 -0.96 2.27
C ARG A 149 1.92 -0.33 0.87
N GLN A 150 1.27 0.82 0.73
CA GLN A 150 1.20 1.59 -0.51
C GLN A 150 2.27 2.68 -0.60
N SER A 151 3.08 2.86 0.45
CA SER A 151 4.22 3.78 0.51
C SER A 151 5.40 3.29 -0.34
N ILE A 152 5.17 3.16 -1.65
CA ILE A 152 6.12 2.71 -2.65
C ILE A 152 5.99 3.58 -3.91
N GLY A 153 7.12 3.94 -4.49
CA GLY A 153 7.19 4.80 -5.67
C GLY A 153 8.42 4.47 -6.52
N THR A 154 8.61 5.23 -7.59
CA THR A 154 9.85 5.17 -8.40
C THR A 154 10.50 6.54 -8.46
N VAL A 155 11.82 6.57 -8.34
CA VAL A 155 12.63 7.78 -8.56
C VAL A 155 13.50 7.54 -9.77
N ASP A 156 13.44 8.47 -10.72
CA ASP A 156 14.37 8.52 -11.84
C ASP A 156 15.40 9.62 -11.60
N PHE A 157 16.65 9.24 -11.37
CA PHE A 157 17.72 10.18 -11.02
C PHE A 157 18.24 10.97 -12.22
N LYS A 158 18.06 10.46 -13.45
CA LYS A 158 18.48 11.18 -14.67
C LYS A 158 17.52 12.30 -15.01
N THR A 159 16.23 12.01 -14.99
CA THR A 159 15.18 12.99 -15.31
C THR A 159 14.71 13.77 -14.08
N LYS A 160 15.18 13.39 -12.88
CA LYS A 160 14.74 13.92 -11.58
C LYS A 160 13.23 13.83 -11.39
N LYS A 161 12.60 12.84 -12.00
CA LYS A 161 11.15 12.63 -11.94
C LYS A 161 10.80 11.59 -10.90
N ILE A 162 9.72 11.86 -10.18
CA ILE A 162 9.11 10.92 -9.26
C ILE A 162 7.87 10.35 -9.94
N GLY A 163 7.93 9.06 -10.22
CA GLY A 163 6.78 8.31 -10.70
C GLY A 163 6.05 7.70 -9.52
N LYS A 164 4.71 7.74 -9.54
CA LYS A 164 3.98 6.62 -8.93
C LYS A 164 4.39 5.40 -9.71
N THR A 165 4.87 4.35 -9.04
CA THR A 165 5.09 3.07 -9.71
C THR A 165 3.78 2.76 -10.43
N PRO A 166 3.77 2.49 -11.75
CA PRO A 166 2.60 1.90 -12.37
C PRO A 166 2.28 0.69 -11.51
N THR A 167 1.06 0.65 -10.99
CA THR A 167 0.47 -0.51 -10.31
C THR A 167 0.45 -1.68 -11.31
N GLY A 168 1.62 -2.22 -11.60
CA GLY A 168 1.93 -3.16 -12.68
C GLY A 168 2.45 -4.50 -12.17
N ALA A 169 2.29 -4.76 -10.88
CA ALA A 169 1.70 -6.01 -10.45
C ALA A 169 0.59 -5.58 -9.49
N ALA A 170 -0.64 -5.42 -10.01
CA ALA A 170 -1.79 -5.37 -9.12
C ALA A 170 -1.62 -6.53 -8.15
N ASP A 171 -1.45 -6.24 -6.84
CA ASP A 171 -1.32 -7.28 -5.82
C ASP A 171 -2.38 -8.33 -6.17
N PRO A 172 -1.99 -9.54 -6.60
CA PRO A 172 -2.94 -10.51 -7.11
C PRO A 172 -4.06 -10.76 -6.10
N ARG A 173 -3.78 -10.54 -4.81
CA ARG A 173 -4.76 -10.58 -3.74
C ARG A 173 -5.72 -9.38 -3.74
N LEU A 174 -5.24 -8.15 -3.95
CA LEU A 174 -6.11 -6.96 -4.09
C LEU A 174 -6.97 -7.06 -5.35
N LYS A 175 -6.38 -7.45 -6.49
CA LYS A 175 -7.14 -7.68 -7.73
C LYS A 175 -8.24 -8.74 -7.51
N ARG A 176 -7.93 -9.84 -6.84
CA ARG A 176 -8.91 -10.89 -6.52
C ARG A 176 -9.98 -10.43 -5.53
N LYS A 177 -9.64 -9.60 -4.54
CA LYS A 177 -10.62 -8.97 -3.63
C LYS A 177 -11.56 -8.04 -4.37
N ASN A 178 -11.04 -7.20 -5.28
CA ASN A 178 -11.85 -6.29 -6.09
C ASN A 178 -12.77 -7.08 -7.03
N VAL A 179 -12.25 -8.11 -7.71
CA VAL A 179 -13.06 -8.99 -8.57
C VAL A 179 -14.15 -9.71 -7.78
N HIS A 180 -13.83 -10.26 -6.59
CA HIS A 180 -14.82 -10.87 -5.70
C HIS A 180 -15.93 -9.89 -5.29
N GLY A 181 -15.56 -8.66 -4.90
CA GLY A 181 -16.51 -7.62 -4.51
C GLY A 181 -17.44 -7.22 -5.66
N VAL A 182 -16.88 -6.98 -6.85
CA VAL A 182 -17.67 -6.60 -8.05
C VAL A 182 -18.60 -7.72 -8.49
N LEU A 183 -18.11 -8.97 -8.55
CA LEU A 183 -18.94 -10.12 -8.94
C LEU A 183 -20.14 -10.28 -7.99
N ASN A 184 -19.90 -10.13 -6.68
CA ASN A 184 -20.98 -10.26 -5.69
C ASN A 184 -21.95 -9.08 -5.72
N ALA A 185 -21.49 -7.84 -5.90
CA ALA A 185 -22.37 -6.67 -6.01
C ALA A 185 -23.28 -6.77 -7.25
N VAL A 186 -22.73 -7.12 -8.41
CA VAL A 186 -23.50 -7.26 -9.65
C VAL A 186 -24.50 -8.43 -9.56
N SER A 187 -24.06 -9.56 -9.00
CA SER A 187 -24.92 -10.72 -8.81
C SER A 187 -26.08 -10.43 -7.85
N TRP A 188 -25.77 -10.10 -6.60
CA TRP A 188 -26.72 -10.13 -5.49
C TRP A 188 -27.53 -8.85 -5.33
N GLU A 189 -26.95 -7.69 -5.60
CA GLU A 189 -27.63 -6.41 -5.37
C GLU A 189 -28.31 -5.87 -6.63
N ILE A 190 -27.87 -6.31 -7.81
CA ILE A 190 -28.39 -5.80 -9.09
C ILE A 190 -29.21 -6.87 -9.80
N LEU A 191 -28.60 -7.99 -10.22
CA LEU A 191 -29.29 -8.98 -11.06
C LEU A 191 -30.42 -9.71 -10.33
N MET A 192 -30.17 -10.28 -9.15
CA MET A 192 -31.21 -11.05 -8.42
C MET A 192 -32.45 -10.19 -8.06
N PRO A 193 -32.32 -8.96 -7.51
CA PRO A 193 -33.47 -8.11 -7.21
C PRO A 193 -34.16 -7.61 -8.48
N LEU A 194 -33.40 -7.29 -9.54
CA LEU A 194 -33.96 -6.88 -10.83
C LEU A 194 -34.82 -8.00 -11.46
N GLY A 195 -34.37 -9.26 -11.37
CA GLY A 195 -35.15 -10.41 -11.82
C GLY A 195 -36.50 -10.53 -11.09
N ALA A 196 -36.53 -10.30 -9.78
CA ALA A 196 -37.76 -10.30 -8.98
C ALA A 196 -38.69 -9.12 -9.32
N ILE A 197 -38.14 -7.92 -9.51
CA ILE A 197 -38.90 -6.72 -9.90
C ILE A 197 -39.52 -6.91 -11.29
N ILE A 198 -38.78 -7.46 -12.25
CA ILE A 198 -39.27 -7.76 -13.60
C ILE A 198 -40.47 -8.72 -13.54
N ALA A 199 -40.37 -9.81 -12.76
CA ALA A 199 -41.48 -10.74 -12.59
C ALA A 199 -42.70 -10.10 -11.91
N ARG A 200 -42.49 -9.14 -11.01
CA ARG A 200 -43.58 -8.42 -10.33
C ARG A 200 -44.30 -7.43 -11.25
N HIS A 201 -43.55 -6.65 -12.03
CA HIS A 201 -44.12 -5.53 -12.79
C HIS A 201 -44.48 -5.88 -14.24
N MET A 202 -43.71 -6.75 -14.91
CA MET A 202 -44.00 -7.12 -16.31
C MET A 202 -45.06 -8.20 -16.44
N LYS A 203 -45.37 -8.93 -15.36
CA LYS A 203 -46.52 -9.86 -15.31
C LYS A 203 -47.86 -9.15 -15.46
N ALA A 204 -47.90 -7.82 -15.25
CA ALA A 204 -49.09 -6.99 -15.47
C ALA A 204 -49.32 -6.64 -16.95
N ILE A 205 -48.33 -6.84 -17.83
CA ILE A 205 -48.42 -6.56 -19.27
C ILE A 205 -48.76 -7.86 -20.00
N ARG A 206 -49.91 -7.92 -20.67
CA ARG A 206 -50.46 -9.09 -21.41
C ARG A 206 -49.68 -9.44 -22.70
N SER A 207 -48.37 -9.26 -22.75
CA SER A 207 -47.54 -9.84 -23.83
C SER A 207 -47.04 -11.23 -23.42
N ALA A 208 -46.63 -12.04 -24.40
CA ALA A 208 -46.08 -13.41 -24.31
C ALA A 208 -45.18 -13.67 -23.08
N PRO A 209 -44.76 -14.91 -22.73
CA PRO A 209 -43.99 -15.23 -21.51
C PRO A 209 -42.57 -14.60 -21.41
N LEU A 210 -42.31 -13.49 -22.11
CA LEU A 210 -41.16 -12.60 -21.99
C LEU A 210 -40.82 -12.27 -20.53
N TRP A 211 -41.80 -12.03 -19.66
CA TRP A 211 -41.52 -11.79 -18.23
C TRP A 211 -40.85 -13.01 -17.57
N PHE A 212 -41.25 -14.23 -17.96
CA PHE A 212 -40.71 -15.48 -17.43
C PHE A 212 -39.30 -15.73 -17.97
N TYR A 213 -39.05 -15.47 -19.26
CA TYR A 213 -37.71 -15.58 -19.84
C TYR A 213 -36.74 -14.54 -19.27
N LEU A 214 -37.17 -13.29 -19.09
CA LEU A 214 -36.34 -12.24 -18.49
C LEU A 214 -36.07 -12.50 -17.01
N HIS A 215 -37.07 -12.98 -16.27
CA HIS A 215 -36.90 -13.39 -14.88
C HIS A 215 -35.88 -14.53 -14.76
N ILE A 216 -36.05 -15.61 -15.52
CA ILE A 216 -35.14 -16.76 -15.50
C ILE A 216 -33.74 -16.37 -15.98
N ALA A 217 -33.61 -15.56 -17.03
CA ALA A 217 -32.32 -15.10 -17.51
C ALA A 217 -31.57 -14.29 -16.44
N CYS A 218 -32.27 -13.41 -15.71
CA CYS A 218 -31.68 -12.60 -14.65
C CYS A 218 -31.30 -13.44 -13.42
N GLN A 219 -32.17 -14.37 -12.99
CA GLN A 219 -31.91 -15.24 -11.84
C GLN A 219 -30.78 -16.25 -12.11
N THR A 220 -30.77 -16.88 -13.28
CA THR A 220 -29.73 -17.87 -13.64
C THR A 220 -28.37 -17.20 -13.87
N SER A 221 -28.32 -16.03 -14.51
CA SER A 221 -27.08 -15.27 -14.69
C SER A 221 -26.55 -14.70 -13.37
N GLY A 222 -27.43 -14.12 -12.54
CA GLY A 222 -27.10 -13.68 -11.18
C GLY A 222 -26.49 -14.83 -10.37
N TYR A 223 -27.18 -15.97 -10.29
CA TYR A 223 -26.68 -17.14 -9.56
C TYR A 223 -25.34 -17.65 -10.09
N ALA A 224 -25.14 -17.74 -11.41
CA ALA A 224 -23.87 -18.18 -12.00
C ALA A 224 -22.71 -17.23 -11.65
N ILE A 225 -22.92 -15.92 -11.75
CA ILE A 225 -21.92 -14.90 -11.40
C ILE A 225 -21.62 -14.91 -9.88
N GLY A 226 -22.66 -15.08 -9.04
CA GLY A 226 -22.54 -15.19 -7.59
C GLY A 226 -21.73 -16.41 -7.15
N ASN A 227 -21.91 -17.57 -7.81
CA ASN A 227 -21.10 -18.77 -7.58
C ASN A 227 -19.61 -18.54 -7.88
N ALA A 228 -19.31 -17.86 -9.00
CA ALA A 228 -17.95 -17.50 -9.37
C ALA A 228 -17.32 -16.51 -8.36
N GLY A 229 -18.12 -15.55 -7.88
CA GLY A 229 -17.75 -14.64 -6.79
C GLY A 229 -17.43 -15.38 -5.50
N TRP A 230 -18.30 -16.31 -5.07
CA TRP A 230 -18.13 -17.12 -3.87
C TRP A 230 -16.87 -18.03 -3.93
N ALA A 231 -16.67 -18.74 -5.04
CA ALA A 231 -15.48 -19.57 -5.25
C ALA A 231 -14.18 -18.74 -5.20
N THR A 232 -14.20 -17.54 -5.79
CA THR A 232 -13.09 -16.58 -5.71
C THR A 232 -12.82 -16.17 -4.26
N GLY A 233 -13.88 -15.96 -3.46
CA GLY A 233 -13.82 -15.62 -2.03
C GLY A 233 -13.17 -16.72 -1.18
N MET A 234 -13.53 -18.00 -1.41
CA MET A 234 -12.90 -19.12 -0.72
C MET A 234 -11.39 -19.20 -0.98
N LYS A 235 -10.99 -19.02 -2.24
CA LYS A 235 -9.57 -19.03 -2.66
C LYS A 235 -8.80 -17.78 -2.18
N ILE A 236 -9.47 -16.75 -1.67
CA ILE A 236 -8.83 -15.61 -0.97
C ILE A 236 -8.63 -15.95 0.52
N GLY A 237 -9.51 -16.76 1.10
CA GLY A 237 -9.50 -17.14 2.52
C GLY A 237 -8.51 -18.27 2.88
N SER A 238 -8.15 -19.15 1.94
CA SER A 238 -7.32 -20.35 2.20
C SER A 238 -5.87 -20.08 2.62
N GLY A 239 -5.36 -18.85 2.51
CA GLY A 239 -4.00 -18.46 2.90
C GLY A 239 -3.89 -17.67 4.22
N SER A 240 -4.92 -17.69 5.08
CA SER A 240 -4.96 -16.88 6.31
C SER A 240 -5.16 -17.77 7.54
N PRO A 241 -4.31 -17.72 8.58
CA PRO A 241 -4.53 -18.48 9.84
C PRO A 241 -5.71 -17.96 10.70
N ALA A 242 -6.46 -16.97 10.20
CA ALA A 242 -7.51 -16.29 10.97
C ALA A 242 -8.77 -17.15 11.04
N ARG A 243 -8.90 -17.86 12.16
CA ARG A 243 -9.99 -18.80 12.48
C ARG A 243 -11.38 -18.14 12.59
N ASN A 244 -11.47 -16.81 12.64
CA ASN A 244 -12.74 -16.06 12.73
C ASN A 244 -12.74 -14.81 11.82
N ASN A 245 -13.33 -14.92 10.63
CA ASN A 245 -13.63 -13.76 9.77
C ASN A 245 -15.16 -13.61 9.67
N PRO A 246 -15.78 -12.63 10.38
CA PRO A 246 -17.23 -12.46 10.39
C PRO A 246 -17.84 -12.30 9.00
N HIS A 247 -17.18 -11.56 8.11
CA HIS A 247 -17.63 -11.35 6.73
C HIS A 247 -17.66 -12.67 5.92
N ARG A 248 -16.69 -13.56 6.16
CA ARG A 248 -16.66 -14.90 5.55
C ARG A 248 -17.78 -15.78 6.08
N ASN A 249 -18.01 -15.76 7.38
CA ASN A 249 -19.06 -16.57 8.01
C ASN A 249 -20.45 -16.13 7.53
N ILE A 250 -20.71 -14.82 7.52
CA ILE A 250 -21.96 -14.25 6.99
C ILE A 250 -22.13 -14.61 5.51
N GLY A 251 -21.08 -14.47 4.69
CA GLY A 251 -21.13 -14.82 3.27
C GLY A 251 -21.42 -16.31 3.01
N ILE A 252 -20.87 -17.22 3.82
CA ILE A 252 -21.14 -18.67 3.71
C ILE A 252 -22.58 -18.98 4.14
N THR A 253 -23.06 -18.38 5.23
CA THR A 253 -24.45 -18.57 5.71
C THR A 253 -25.46 -18.07 4.69
N LEU A 254 -25.26 -16.87 4.10
CA LEU A 254 -26.16 -16.34 3.08
C LEU A 254 -26.17 -17.19 1.81
N PHE A 255 -24.99 -17.66 1.36
CA PHE A 255 -24.88 -18.51 0.18
C PHE A 255 -25.55 -19.88 0.36
N THR A 256 -25.39 -20.49 1.54
CA THR A 256 -26.03 -21.78 1.87
C THR A 256 -27.54 -21.64 1.97
N LEU A 257 -28.03 -20.58 2.62
CA LEU A 257 -29.48 -20.30 2.71
C LEU A 257 -30.10 -20.07 1.32
N ALA A 258 -29.44 -19.32 0.43
CA ALA A 258 -29.96 -19.05 -0.91
C ALA A 258 -29.94 -20.26 -1.84
N THR A 259 -28.94 -21.14 -1.69
CA THR A 259 -28.88 -22.39 -2.47
C THR A 259 -29.95 -23.38 -1.96
N LEU A 260 -30.20 -23.39 -0.65
CA LEU A 260 -31.23 -24.23 -0.04
C LEU A 260 -32.65 -23.71 -0.32
N SER A 261 -32.84 -22.39 -0.34
CA SER A 261 -34.12 -21.76 -0.71
C SER A 261 -34.40 -21.85 -2.21
N GLY A 262 -33.44 -22.39 -2.99
CA GLY A 262 -33.57 -22.82 -4.37
C GLY A 262 -34.39 -21.89 -5.25
N MET A 263 -33.78 -20.79 -5.73
CA MET A 263 -34.38 -19.79 -6.64
C MET A 263 -35.85 -19.44 -6.37
#